data_AF-A0A958Z8S1-F1
#
_entry.id   AF-A0A958Z8S1-F1
#
_cell.length_a   1.000
_cell.length_b   1.000
_cell.length_c   1.000
_cell.angle_alpha   90.00
_cell.angle_beta   90.00
_cell.angle_gamma   90.00
#
_symmetry.space_group_name_H-M   'P 1'
#
loop_
_entity.id
_entity.type
_entity.pdbx_description
1 polymer ?
#
loop_
_entity_poly.entity_id
_entity_poly.type
_entity_poly.pdbx_seq_one_letter_code
_entity_poly.pdbx_strand_id
1 'polypeptide(L)'
;IFIDNDGTVYSTNNEPDPSLTLYPADGEIMVEEIDNSEPKRISGTFWFNAFSEDGMKTVNFNQGVFYRVSLQGGLVSGGSGCIEATEATTAAAAAYAATDTTDPNYTAVCTTYKEALLAQITACGDTGGVLQTIVDSLGDCTP
;
A
#
# COMPACT_ATOMS: atom_id res chain seq x y z
N ILE A 1 2.12 -0.72 -18.31
CA ILE A 1 2.24 -0.38 -19.75
C ILE A 1 3.31 -1.28 -20.34
N PHE A 2 3.01 -1.93 -21.46
CA PHE A 2 3.94 -2.76 -22.22
C PHE A 2 4.08 -2.18 -23.64
N ILE A 3 5.27 -2.24 -24.23
CA ILE A 3 5.54 -1.75 -25.58
C ILE A 3 6.19 -2.89 -26.36
N ASP A 4 5.60 -3.25 -27.51
CA ASP A 4 6.16 -4.31 -28.36
C ASP A 4 7.28 -3.78 -29.28
N ASN A 5 7.87 -4.69 -30.07
CA ASN A 5 8.96 -4.36 -30.98
C ASN A 5 8.55 -3.41 -32.12
N ASP A 6 7.25 -3.31 -32.41
CA ASP A 6 6.71 -2.42 -33.44
C ASP A 6 6.32 -1.04 -32.87
N GLY A 7 6.52 -0.83 -31.56
CA GLY A 7 6.18 0.40 -30.85
C GLY A 7 4.70 0.50 -30.46
N THR A 8 3.92 -0.58 -30.59
CA THR A 8 2.52 -0.59 -30.14
C THR A 8 2.50 -0.61 -28.61
N VAL A 9 1.73 0.31 -28.02
CA VAL A 9 1.57 0.43 -26.57
C VAL A 9 0.34 -0.36 -26.13
N TYR A 10 0.51 -1.20 -25.10
CA TYR A 10 -0.56 -1.97 -24.47
C TYR A 10 -0.73 -1.57 -23.00
N SER A 11 -1.99 -1.46 -22.59
CA SER A 11 -2.35 -1.10 -21.21
C SER A 11 -3.58 -1.88 -20.74
N THR A 12 -3.60 -2.23 -19.46
CA THR A 12 -4.80 -2.76 -18.77
C THR A 12 -5.85 -1.67 -18.54
N ASN A 13 -5.50 -0.39 -18.74
CA ASN A 13 -6.45 0.73 -18.67
C ASN A 13 -7.20 0.97 -19.99
N ASN A 14 -6.80 0.30 -21.07
CA ASN A 14 -7.48 0.39 -22.36
C ASN A 14 -8.57 -0.69 -22.41
N GLU A 15 -9.69 -0.39 -23.04
CA GLU A 15 -10.78 -1.34 -23.23
C GLU A 15 -10.67 -2.01 -24.61
N PRO A 16 -11.07 -3.30 -24.73
CA PRO A 16 -11.23 -3.92 -26.04
C PRO A 16 -12.31 -3.23 -26.85
N ASP A 17 -12.20 -3.29 -28.18
CA ASP A 17 -13.30 -2.89 -29.05
C ASP A 17 -14.56 -3.73 -28.72
N PRO A 18 -15.73 -3.10 -28.47
CA PRO A 18 -16.96 -3.80 -28.09
C PRO A 18 -17.45 -4.84 -29.11
N SER A 19 -17.02 -4.73 -30.37
CA SER A 19 -17.33 -5.68 -31.44
C SER A 19 -16.44 -6.93 -31.44
N LEU A 20 -15.32 -6.92 -30.69
CA LEU A 20 -14.33 -8.00 -30.67
C LEU A 20 -14.42 -8.92 -29.44
N THR A 21 -15.04 -8.51 -28.33
CA THR A 21 -15.04 -9.32 -27.09
C THR A 21 -16.43 -9.63 -26.53
N LEU A 22 -16.75 -10.93 -26.40
CA LEU A 22 -17.90 -11.44 -25.64
C LEU A 22 -17.60 -11.68 -24.15
N TYR A 23 -16.31 -11.75 -23.79
CA TYR A 23 -15.84 -12.04 -22.44
C TYR A 23 -15.18 -10.79 -21.84
N PRO A 24 -15.37 -10.54 -20.53
CA PRO A 24 -14.80 -9.37 -19.87
C PRO A 24 -13.27 -9.37 -19.93
N ALA A 25 -12.70 -8.17 -19.99
CA ALA A 25 -11.26 -7.90 -19.97
C ALA A 25 -10.58 -8.23 -18.63
N ASP A 26 -11.35 -8.71 -17.66
CA ASP A 26 -10.95 -8.80 -16.26
C ASP A 26 -9.74 -9.73 -16.09
N GLY A 27 -8.70 -9.18 -15.46
CA GLY A 27 -7.61 -9.96 -14.92
C GLY A 27 -7.99 -10.56 -13.57
N GLU A 28 -7.31 -11.63 -13.18
CA GLU A 28 -7.41 -12.21 -11.86
C GLU A 28 -6.05 -12.20 -11.17
N ILE A 29 -6.08 -11.99 -9.86
CA ILE A 29 -4.92 -12.13 -8.99
C ILE A 29 -5.30 -13.15 -7.93
N MET A 30 -4.51 -14.21 -7.84
CA MET A 30 -4.67 -15.27 -6.85
C MET A 30 -3.56 -15.17 -5.82
N VAL A 31 -3.93 -14.93 -4.57
CA VAL A 31 -3.01 -14.99 -3.43
C VAL A 31 -2.93 -16.43 -2.94
N GLU A 32 -1.74 -17.02 -3.04
CA GLU A 32 -1.51 -18.43 -2.72
C GLU A 32 -0.84 -18.59 -1.34
N GLU A 33 0.02 -17.65 -0.97
CA GLU A 33 0.74 -17.66 0.30
C GLU A 33 0.68 -16.30 0.98
N ILE A 34 0.44 -16.32 2.29
CA ILE A 34 0.55 -15.16 3.18
C ILE A 34 1.60 -15.48 4.25
N ASP A 35 2.74 -14.79 4.18
CA ASP A 35 3.77 -14.81 5.20
C ASP A 35 3.45 -13.71 6.22
N ASN A 36 3.08 -14.13 7.43
CA ASN A 36 2.72 -13.26 8.55
C ASN A 36 3.92 -12.81 9.39
N SER A 37 5.15 -13.09 8.96
CA SER A 37 6.33 -12.44 9.54
C SER A 37 6.29 -10.93 9.27
N GLU A 38 6.93 -10.13 10.12
CA GLU A 38 7.02 -8.69 9.89
C GLU A 38 8.27 -8.35 9.05
N PRO A 39 8.13 -7.67 7.89
CA PRO A 39 6.89 -7.15 7.30
C PRO A 39 6.07 -8.24 6.59
N LYS A 40 4.74 -8.16 6.70
CA LYS A 40 3.81 -9.11 6.05
C LYS A 40 4.02 -9.17 4.54
N ARG A 41 4.07 -10.36 3.97
CA ARG A 41 4.31 -10.59 2.54
C ARG A 41 3.29 -11.54 1.94
N ILE A 42 3.03 -11.38 0.64
CA ILE A 42 2.19 -12.29 -0.13
C ILE A 42 2.92 -12.83 -1.36
N SER A 43 2.59 -14.05 -1.73
CA SER A 43 2.99 -14.67 -2.99
C SER A 43 1.76 -15.25 -3.69
N GLY A 44 1.85 -15.39 -5.01
CA GLY A 44 0.80 -16.01 -5.79
C GLY A 44 0.94 -15.71 -7.27
N THR A 45 -0.17 -15.84 -7.98
CA THR A 45 -0.21 -15.76 -9.44
C THR A 45 -1.17 -14.68 -9.93
N PHE A 46 -0.95 -14.20 -11.15
CA PHE A 46 -1.84 -13.28 -11.80
C PHE A 46 -1.99 -13.60 -13.28
N TRP A 47 -3.13 -13.22 -13.84
CA TRP A 47 -3.29 -13.09 -15.28
C TRP A 47 -4.11 -11.86 -15.62
N PHE A 48 -3.77 -11.20 -16.71
CA PHE A 48 -4.57 -10.10 -17.23
C PHE A 48 -4.36 -9.94 -18.73
N ASN A 49 -5.30 -9.24 -19.36
CA ASN A 49 -5.18 -8.79 -20.73
C ASN A 49 -4.83 -7.31 -20.76
N ALA A 50 -3.99 -6.89 -21.69
CA ALA A 50 -3.75 -5.48 -21.98
C ALA A 50 -4.05 -5.22 -23.46
N PHE A 51 -4.68 -4.08 -23.73
CA PHE A 51 -5.17 -3.74 -25.05
C PHE A 51 -4.41 -2.56 -25.63
N SER A 52 -4.30 -2.50 -26.96
CA SER A 52 -3.86 -1.30 -27.66
C SER A 52 -4.84 -0.14 -27.42
N GLU A 53 -4.41 1.09 -27.70
CA GLU A 53 -5.24 2.29 -27.51
C GLU A 53 -6.56 2.24 -28.30
N ASP A 54 -6.55 1.63 -29.48
CA ASP A 54 -7.74 1.42 -30.32
C ASP A 54 -8.57 0.19 -29.92
N GLY A 55 -8.15 -0.58 -28.92
CA GLY A 55 -8.84 -1.79 -28.46
C GLY A 55 -8.80 -2.98 -29.43
N MET A 56 -8.08 -2.85 -30.55
CA MET A 56 -8.09 -3.84 -31.66
C MET A 56 -7.06 -4.96 -31.49
N LYS A 57 -6.01 -4.73 -30.69
CA LYS A 57 -4.95 -5.71 -30.40
C LYS A 57 -4.92 -6.02 -28.92
N THR A 58 -4.64 -7.28 -28.60
CA THR A 58 -4.55 -7.76 -27.24
C THR A 58 -3.22 -8.48 -27.02
N VAL A 59 -2.59 -8.20 -25.90
CA VAL A 59 -1.53 -9.04 -25.35
C VAL A 59 -2.04 -9.69 -24.07
N ASN A 60 -1.84 -11.00 -23.97
CA ASN A 60 -2.21 -11.78 -22.80
C ASN A 60 -0.98 -11.99 -21.91
N PHE A 61 -1.11 -11.65 -20.64
CA PHE A 61 -0.15 -11.98 -19.60
C PHE A 61 -0.74 -13.13 -18.79
N ASN A 62 -0.45 -14.36 -19.19
CA ASN A 62 -0.81 -15.57 -18.46
C ASN A 62 0.33 -16.02 -17.56
N GLN A 63 0.00 -16.64 -16.41
CA GLN A 63 0.95 -17.28 -15.50
C GLN A 63 1.99 -16.32 -14.90
N GLY A 64 1.62 -15.06 -14.68
CA GLY A 64 2.45 -14.15 -13.91
C GLY A 64 2.59 -14.64 -12.47
N VAL A 65 3.76 -14.44 -11.87
CA VAL A 65 4.03 -14.79 -10.46
C VAL A 65 4.49 -13.53 -9.74
N PHE A 66 3.90 -13.29 -8.57
CA PHE A 66 4.45 -12.36 -7.60
C PHE A 66 4.95 -13.17 -6.40
N TYR A 67 6.15 -12.86 -5.92
CA TYR A 67 6.80 -13.63 -4.87
C TYR A 67 7.24 -12.70 -3.74
N ARG A 68 6.76 -13.00 -2.53
CA ARG A 68 7.12 -12.27 -1.30
C ARG A 68 7.00 -10.75 -1.43
N VAL A 69 5.94 -10.29 -2.07
CA VAL A 69 5.61 -8.86 -2.18
C VAL A 69 5.15 -8.37 -0.81
N SER A 70 5.83 -7.37 -0.26
CA SER A 70 5.44 -6.75 1.01
C SER A 70 4.09 -6.04 0.88
N LEU A 71 3.20 -6.31 1.84
CA LEU A 71 1.92 -5.59 1.95
C LEU A 71 2.10 -4.19 2.51
N GLN A 72 3.19 -3.96 3.26
CA GLN A 72 3.54 -2.65 3.78
C GLN A 72 3.92 -1.71 2.61
N GLY A 73 3.08 -0.70 2.37
CA GLY A 73 3.25 0.30 1.30
C GLY A 73 2.92 -0.17 -0.13
N GLY A 74 2.44 -1.41 -0.33
CA GLY A 74 2.52 -2.09 -1.63
C GLY A 74 1.34 -2.01 -2.59
N LEU A 75 0.18 -1.43 -2.24
CA LEU A 75 -1.04 -1.58 -3.05
C LEU A 75 -1.84 -0.32 -3.40
N VAL A 76 -1.29 0.90 -3.39
CA VAL A 76 -2.04 2.03 -4.00
C VAL A 76 -1.19 3.00 -4.82
N SER A 77 -1.52 3.01 -6.11
CA SER A 77 -1.45 4.18 -6.98
C SER A 77 -2.15 5.37 -6.30
N GLY A 78 -1.40 6.42 -5.97
CA GLY A 78 -1.92 7.79 -5.84
C GLY A 78 -2.75 8.14 -4.59
N GLY A 79 -2.70 7.36 -3.50
CA GLY A 79 -3.43 7.68 -2.25
C GLY A 79 -2.87 7.05 -0.95
N SER A 80 -1.68 6.45 -1.00
CA SER A 80 -1.11 5.57 0.06
C SER A 80 -0.59 6.27 1.30
N GLY A 81 -0.09 7.50 1.18
CA GLY A 81 0.69 8.10 2.26
C GLY A 81 -0.09 8.18 3.57
N CYS A 82 -1.39 8.45 3.48
CA CYS A 82 -2.25 8.52 4.66
C CYS A 82 -2.51 7.14 5.29
N ILE A 83 -2.76 6.10 4.49
CA ILE A 83 -3.01 4.74 4.98
C ILE A 83 -1.73 4.22 5.64
N GLU A 84 -0.58 4.37 4.97
CA GLU A 84 0.73 3.98 5.51
C GLU A 84 1.03 4.70 6.82
N ALA A 85 0.85 6.03 6.86
CA ALA A 85 1.09 6.79 8.07
C ALA A 85 0.12 6.42 9.21
N THR A 86 -1.11 6.01 8.88
CA THR A 86 -2.09 5.49 9.85
C THR A 86 -1.68 4.13 10.40
N GLU A 87 -1.19 3.21 9.55
CA GLU A 87 -0.65 1.92 9.99
C GLU A 87 0.59 2.09 10.86
N ALA A 88 1.52 2.96 10.45
CA ALA A 88 2.72 3.28 11.22
C ALA A 88 2.36 3.87 12.59
N THR A 89 1.37 4.77 12.66
CA THR A 89 0.85 5.32 13.91
C THR A 89 0.24 4.24 14.79
N THR A 90 -0.54 3.32 14.21
CA THR A 90 -1.16 2.22 14.95
C THR A 90 -0.10 1.28 15.54
N ALA A 91 0.94 0.94 14.78
CA ALA A 91 2.04 0.11 15.25
C ALA A 91 2.84 0.80 16.37
N ALA A 92 3.17 2.09 16.20
CA ALA A 92 3.90 2.85 17.21
C ALA A 92 3.07 3.08 18.49
N ALA A 93 1.75 3.29 18.37
CA ALA A 93 0.83 3.37 19.50
C ALA A 93 0.81 2.08 20.32
N ALA A 94 0.79 0.92 19.64
CA ALA A 94 0.82 -0.38 20.29
C ALA A 94 2.14 -0.61 21.05
N ALA A 95 3.27 -0.22 20.45
CA ALA A 95 4.57 -0.28 21.12
C ALA A 95 4.61 0.64 22.35
N TYR A 96 4.10 1.88 22.24
CA TYR A 96 4.01 2.82 23.34
C TYR A 96 3.14 2.31 24.48
N ALA A 97 1.96 1.76 24.18
CA ALA A 97 1.05 1.20 25.19
C ALA A 97 1.62 -0.03 25.92
N ALA A 98 2.55 -0.76 25.29
CA ALA A 98 3.23 -1.90 25.88
C ALA A 98 4.50 -1.53 26.68
N THR A 99 4.95 -0.27 26.61
CA THR A 99 6.20 0.18 27.24
C THR A 99 5.88 0.95 28.53
N ASP A 100 6.39 0.46 29.66
CA ASP A 100 6.24 1.13 30.95
C ASP A 100 7.05 2.44 31.00
N THR A 101 6.60 3.43 31.76
CA THR A 101 7.30 4.72 31.87
C THR A 101 8.68 4.59 32.53
N THR A 102 8.92 3.52 33.29
CA THR A 102 10.23 3.21 33.88
C THR A 102 11.17 2.46 32.94
N ASP A 103 10.69 2.03 31.76
CA ASP A 103 11.52 1.34 30.78
C ASP A 103 12.58 2.29 30.20
N PRO A 104 13.86 1.89 30.11
CA PRO A 104 14.90 2.69 29.47
C PRO A 104 14.58 3.13 28.03
N ASN A 105 13.71 2.39 27.33
CA ASN A 105 13.30 2.68 25.96
C ASN A 105 12.04 3.55 25.87
N TYR A 106 11.40 3.89 26.99
CA TYR A 106 10.15 4.66 27.00
C TYR A 106 10.24 5.93 26.14
N THR A 107 11.29 6.73 26.34
CA THR A 107 11.50 7.97 25.56
C THR A 107 11.64 7.70 24.06
N ALA A 108 12.34 6.63 23.66
CA ALA A 108 12.49 6.27 22.25
C ALA A 108 11.17 5.82 21.63
N VAL A 109 10.39 5.00 22.33
CA VAL A 109 9.09 4.51 21.86
C VAL A 109 8.06 5.64 21.80
N CYS A 110 8.02 6.51 22.81
CA CYS A 110 7.18 7.70 22.82
C CYS A 110 7.53 8.66 21.66
N THR A 111 8.82 8.91 21.43
CA THR A 111 9.27 9.75 20.31
C THR A 111 8.87 9.14 18.97
N THR A 112 9.04 7.82 18.80
CA THR A 112 8.60 7.09 17.60
C THR A 112 7.09 7.23 17.36
N TYR A 113 6.27 7.12 18.41
CA TYR A 113 4.83 7.32 18.31
C TYR A 113 4.47 8.76 17.94
N LYS A 114 5.15 9.75 18.53
CA LYS A 114 4.98 11.17 18.21
C LYS A 114 5.34 11.47 16.75
N GLU A 115 6.44 10.93 16.24
CA GLU A 115 6.86 11.07 14.84
C GLU A 115 5.86 10.43 13.88
N ALA A 116 5.32 9.25 14.21
CA ALA A 116 4.30 8.59 13.41
C ALA A 116 3.01 9.42 13.31
N LEU A 117 2.54 10.01 14.42
CA LEU A 117 1.41 10.94 14.44
C LEU A 117 1.67 12.16 13.54
N LEU A 118 2.86 12.76 13.59
CA LEU A 118 3.23 13.90 12.73
C LEU A 118 3.28 13.52 11.25
N ALA A 119 3.76 12.31 10.93
CA ALA A 119 3.71 11.78 9.57
C ALA A 119 2.26 11.57 9.11
N GLN A 120 1.37 11.09 9.99
CA GLN A 120 -0.05 10.93 9.70
C GLN A 120 -0.73 12.27 9.47
N ILE A 121 -0.46 13.29 10.29
CA ILE A 121 -0.96 14.65 10.08
C ILE A 121 -0.50 15.20 8.72
N THR A 122 0.77 14.98 8.37
CA THR A 122 1.34 15.45 7.10
C THR A 122 0.69 14.77 5.90
N ALA A 123 0.41 13.48 6.00
CA ALA A 123 -0.09 12.69 4.88
C ALA A 123 -1.63 12.69 4.76
N CYS A 124 -2.35 12.78 5.88
CA CYS A 124 -3.82 12.72 5.95
C CYS A 124 -4.47 14.09 6.16
N GLY A 125 -3.74 15.06 6.70
CA GLY A 125 -4.32 16.25 7.34
C GLY A 125 -4.94 15.94 8.70
N ASP A 126 -5.18 16.99 9.49
CA ASP A 126 -5.81 16.90 10.83
C ASP A 126 -6.93 17.93 10.97
N THR A 127 -7.98 17.74 10.17
CA THR A 127 -9.15 18.62 10.22
C THR A 127 -9.92 18.35 11.51
N GLY A 128 -9.69 19.19 12.51
CA GLY A 128 -10.25 19.03 13.87
C GLY A 128 -9.20 19.04 14.97
N GLY A 129 -7.91 18.96 14.62
CA GLY A 129 -6.80 19.08 15.59
C GLY A 129 -6.69 17.90 16.56
N VAL A 130 -7.32 16.76 16.26
CA VAL A 130 -7.39 15.63 17.19
C VAL A 130 -6.03 14.96 17.30
N LEU A 131 -5.35 14.74 16.17
CA LEU A 131 -4.01 14.14 16.15
C LEU A 131 -3.00 15.09 16.78
N GLN A 132 -3.10 16.39 16.51
CA GLN A 132 -2.26 17.41 17.13
C GLN A 132 -2.45 17.46 18.66
N THR A 133 -3.68 17.30 19.15
CA THR A 133 -3.96 17.22 20.59
C THR A 133 -3.27 16.02 21.24
N ILE A 134 -3.22 14.87 20.55
CA ILE A 134 -2.50 13.69 21.03
C ILE A 134 -0.99 13.99 21.07
N VAL A 135 -0.44 14.57 20.00
CA VAL A 135 0.98 14.98 19.94
C VAL A 135 1.34 15.93 21.10
N ASP A 136 0.47 16.90 21.38
CA ASP A 136 0.66 17.87 22.47
C ASP A 136 0.57 17.20 23.85
N SER A 137 -0.32 16.23 24.02
CA SER A 137 -0.47 15.46 25.26
C SER A 137 0.74 14.57 25.59
N LEU A 138 1.48 14.11 24.57
CA LEU A 138 2.71 13.33 24.75
C LEU A 138 3.88 14.20 25.25
N GLY A 139 3.80 15.52 25.10
CA GLY A 139 4.83 16.45 25.58
C GLY A 139 6.22 16.14 25.03
N ASP A 140 7.23 16.21 25.90
CA ASP A 140 8.64 15.97 25.55
C ASP A 140 9.05 14.50 25.66
N CYS A 141 8.11 13.57 25.86
CA CYS A 141 8.39 12.13 25.97
C CYS A 141 9.41 11.78 27.07
N THR A 142 9.45 12.58 28.14
CA THR A 142 10.20 12.32 29.36
C THR A 142 9.28 11.61 30.36
N PRO A 143 9.72 10.49 30.97
CA PRO A 143 8.90 9.74 31.93
C PRO A 143 8.65 10.49 33.24
#